data_AF-A0A367Y996-F1
#
_entry.id   AF-A0A367Y996-F1
#
_cell.length_a   1.000
_cell.length_b   1.000
_cell.length_c   1.000
_cell.angle_alpha   90.00
_cell.angle_beta   90.00
_cell.angle_gamma   90.00
#
_symmetry.space_group_name_H-M   'P 1'
#
loop_
_entity.id
_entity.type
_entity.pdbx_description
1 polymer ?
#
loop_
_entity_poly.entity_id
_entity_poly.type
_entity_poly.pdbx_seq_one_letter_code
_entity_poly.pdbx_strand_id
1 'polypeptide(L)'
;MVCCCSLALVDSGIEMRDIVSSGQVRCTKSGKVLVNPGAVRDDEDEEEEGVDALVSFMNLKNDEIVGRGILTMPEPLDESKMESLIDECNLMSKIIRANINSYLVNSV
;
A
#
# COMPACT_ATOMS: atom_id res chain seq x y z
N MET A 1 6.57 5.40 4.25
CA MET A 1 6.88 5.62 5.68
C MET A 1 6.52 4.40 6.54
N VAL A 2 5.30 3.84 6.44
CA VAL A 2 4.87 2.70 7.28
C VAL A 2 5.81 1.50 7.18
N CYS A 3 6.13 1.05 5.96
CA CYS A 3 6.93 -0.16 5.73
C CYS A 3 8.35 -0.07 6.34
N CYS A 4 9.03 1.06 6.20
CA CYS A 4 10.37 1.26 6.75
C CYS A 4 10.36 1.42 8.28
N CYS A 5 9.31 2.02 8.86
CA CYS A 5 9.15 2.07 10.32
C CYS A 5 8.95 0.68 10.90
N SER A 6 8.11 -0.16 10.30
CA SER A 6 7.93 -1.55 10.73
C SER A 6 9.26 -2.32 10.67
N LEU A 7 10.05 -2.15 9.61
CA LEU A 7 11.36 -2.78 9.49
C LEU A 7 12.35 -2.28 10.56
N ALA A 8 12.39 -0.97 10.81
CA ALA A 8 13.28 -0.39 11.82
C ALA A 8 12.95 -0.88 13.25
N LEU A 9 11.68 -1.12 13.56
CA LEU A 9 11.27 -1.71 14.83
C LEU A 9 11.77 -3.15 14.99
N VAL A 10 11.67 -3.95 13.93
CA VAL A 10 12.24 -5.32 13.90
C VAL A 10 13.76 -5.27 14.07
N ASP A 11 14.44 -4.40 13.34
CA ASP A 11 15.90 -4.24 13.40
C ASP A 11 16.38 -3.75 14.78
N SER A 12 15.55 -2.96 15.48
CA SER A 12 15.81 -2.53 16.86
C SER A 12 15.62 -3.63 17.91
N GLY A 13 15.27 -4.86 17.50
CA GLY A 13 15.00 -5.98 18.39
C GLY A 13 13.71 -5.86 19.20
N ILE A 14 12.79 -4.98 18.79
CA ILE A 14 11.48 -4.84 19.44
C ILE A 14 10.59 -5.99 18.99
N GLU A 15 10.02 -6.70 19.94
CA GLU A 15 9.08 -7.78 19.65
C GLU A 15 7.81 -7.22 18.98
N MET A 16 7.53 -7.70 17.77
CA MET A 16 6.37 -7.30 16.98
C MET A 16 5.49 -8.51 16.70
N ARG A 17 4.17 -8.30 16.73
CA ARG A 17 3.19 -9.34 16.37
C ARG A 17 3.19 -9.64 14.88
N ASP A 18 3.34 -8.61 14.05
CA ASP A 18 3.54 -8.70 12.61
C ASP A 18 4.16 -7.40 12.10
N ILE A 19 4.73 -7.45 10.90
CA ILE A 19 5.15 -6.27 10.15
C ILE A 19 3.93 -5.68 9.45
N VAL A 20 3.77 -4.38 9.59
CA VAL A 20 2.77 -3.64 8.82
C VAL A 20 3.39 -3.18 7.50
N SER A 21 2.79 -3.63 6.40
CA SER A 21 3.09 -3.19 5.03
C SER A 21 1.90 -2.42 4.47
N SER A 22 2.16 -1.43 3.62
CA SER A 22 1.12 -0.63 2.99
C SER A 22 1.28 -0.60 1.48
N GLY A 23 0.15 -0.64 0.77
CA GLY A 23 0.09 -0.32 -0.65
C GLY A 23 -0.43 1.09 -0.87
N GLN A 24 0.02 1.72 -1.95
CA GLN A 24 -0.45 3.02 -2.39
C GLN A 24 -0.85 2.94 -3.86
N VAL A 25 -2.05 3.40 -4.17
CA VAL A 25 -2.61 3.40 -5.52
C VAL A 25 -3.35 4.70 -5.80
N ARG A 26 -3.50 5.03 -7.08
CA ARG A 26 -4.36 6.11 -7.58
C ARG A 26 -5.36 5.54 -8.56
N CYS A 27 -6.65 5.77 -8.35
CA CYS A 27 -7.67 5.57 -9.37
C CYS A 27 -7.89 6.89 -10.10
N THR A 28 -7.44 6.97 -11.34
CA THR A 28 -7.58 8.13 -12.23
C THR A 28 -9.05 8.39 -12.58
N LYS A 29 -9.37 9.59 -13.08
CA LYS A 29 -10.72 9.91 -13.59
C LYS A 29 -11.15 8.98 -14.73
N SER A 30 -10.22 8.53 -15.56
CA SER A 30 -10.45 7.56 -16.63
C SER A 30 -10.77 6.13 -16.11
N GLY A 31 -10.62 5.88 -14.80
CA GLY A 31 -10.88 4.59 -14.17
C GLY A 31 -9.68 3.63 -14.19
N LYS A 32 -8.51 4.08 -14.67
CA LYS A 32 -7.25 3.34 -14.60
C LYS A 32 -6.70 3.40 -13.17
N VAL A 33 -6.28 2.25 -12.65
CA VAL A 33 -5.60 2.15 -11.34
C VAL A 33 -4.09 2.15 -11.54
N LEU A 34 -3.42 3.14 -10.97
CA LEU A 34 -1.96 3.29 -10.97
C LEU A 34 -1.41 2.82 -9.63
N VAL A 35 -0.55 1.81 -9.65
CA VAL A 35 0.15 1.32 -8.46
C VAL A 35 1.41 2.15 -8.25
N ASN A 36 1.60 2.68 -7.04
CA ASN A 36 2.74 3.53 -6.69
C ASN A 36 2.92 4.74 -7.65
N PRO A 37 1.91 5.61 -7.78
CA PRO A 37 1.86 6.68 -8.79
C PRO A 37 2.99 7.72 -8.68
N GLY A 38 3.77 7.75 -7.59
CA GLY A 38 4.93 8.64 -7.42
C GLY A 38 6.28 8.02 -7.82
N ALA A 39 6.32 6.78 -8.29
CA ALA A 39 7.56 6.09 -8.68
C ALA A 39 7.72 5.90 -10.19
N VAL A 40 6.65 6.05 -10.97
CA VAL A 40 6.66 5.89 -12.43
C VAL A 40 6.84 7.26 -13.05
N ARG A 41 7.97 7.49 -13.72
CA ARG A 41 8.35 8.73 -14.42
C ARG A 41 7.89 8.74 -15.89
N ASP A 42 6.74 8.15 -16.18
CA ASP A 42 6.16 8.23 -17.52
C ASP A 42 5.27 9.46 -17.56
N ASP A 43 5.76 10.52 -18.22
CA ASP A 43 5.18 11.87 -18.28
C ASP A 43 3.70 11.91 -18.73
N GLU A 44 3.15 10.82 -19.27
CA GLU A 44 1.77 10.75 -19.77
C GLU A 44 0.72 10.38 -18.70
N ASP A 45 1.11 9.77 -17.58
CA ASP A 45 0.19 9.33 -16.51
C ASP A 45 0.29 10.17 -15.22
N GLU A 46 1.32 11.01 -15.07
CA GLU A 46 1.57 11.79 -13.84
C GLU A 46 0.54 12.91 -13.59
N GLU A 47 -0.19 13.36 -14.62
CA GLU A 47 -1.08 14.53 -14.54
C GLU A 47 -2.56 14.20 -14.34
N GLU A 48 -2.98 12.94 -14.47
CA GLU A 48 -4.41 12.62 -14.31
C GLU A 48 -4.79 12.60 -12.82
N GLU A 49 -5.50 13.65 -12.39
CA GLU A 49 -6.13 13.72 -11.08
C GLU A 49 -7.01 12.49 -10.83
N GLY A 50 -7.03 12.02 -9.58
CA GLY A 50 -7.74 10.81 -9.22
C GLY A 50 -7.97 10.69 -7.71
N VAL A 51 -8.50 9.54 -7.31
CA VAL A 51 -8.64 9.15 -5.91
C VAL A 51 -7.37 8.43 -5.48
N ASP A 52 -6.68 8.99 -4.50
CA ASP A 52 -5.51 8.36 -3.90
C ASP A 52 -5.95 7.48 -2.72
N ALA A 53 -5.48 6.24 -2.71
CA ALA A 53 -5.70 5.29 -1.63
C ALA A 53 -4.38 4.78 -1.08
N LEU A 54 -4.29 4.74 0.24
CA LEU A 54 -3.21 4.10 0.99
C LEU A 54 -3.84 3.20 2.05
N VAL A 55 -3.53 1.92 2.00
CA VAL A 55 -4.07 0.94 2.95
C VAL A 55 -2.92 0.11 3.52
N SER A 56 -2.96 -0.11 4.83
CA SER A 56 -1.94 -0.80 5.62
C SER A 56 -2.48 -2.09 6.20
N PHE A 57 -1.69 -3.16 6.14
CA PHE A 57 -2.13 -4.53 6.42
C PHE A 57 -1.14 -5.27 7.32
N MET A 58 -1.66 -6.21 8.13
CA MET A 58 -0.88 -7.27 8.79
C MET A 58 -0.93 -8.55 7.96
N ASN A 59 -0.17 -8.57 6.85
CA ASN A 59 -0.30 -9.57 5.80
C ASN A 59 0.11 -11.01 6.18
N LEU A 60 0.86 -11.21 7.28
CA LEU A 60 1.26 -12.56 7.70
C LEU A 60 0.37 -13.10 8.84
N LYS A 61 -0.20 -12.21 9.64
CA LYS A 61 -1.04 -12.59 10.79
C LYS A 61 -2.45 -13.01 10.36
N ASN A 62 -3.18 -12.11 9.71
CA ASN A 62 -4.61 -12.29 9.40
C ASN A 62 -5.10 -11.44 8.21
N ASP A 63 -4.19 -10.82 7.45
CA ASP A 63 -4.52 -9.89 6.37
C ASP A 63 -5.41 -8.70 6.83
N GLU A 64 -5.42 -8.38 8.13
CA GLU A 64 -6.26 -7.31 8.70
C GLU A 64 -5.77 -5.92 8.28
N ILE A 65 -6.73 -5.07 7.89
CA ILE A 65 -6.49 -3.65 7.64
C ILE A 65 -6.28 -2.94 8.98
N VAL A 66 -5.10 -2.36 9.18
CA VAL A 66 -4.74 -1.61 10.40
C VAL A 66 -4.71 -0.10 10.19
N GLY A 67 -4.84 0.35 8.96
CA GLY A 67 -4.96 1.76 8.64
C GLY A 67 -5.35 1.98 7.19
N ARG A 68 -6.19 2.98 6.94
CA ARG A 68 -6.56 3.41 5.59
C ARG A 68 -6.58 4.93 5.51
N GLY A 69 -6.07 5.47 4.42
CA GLY A 69 -6.20 6.87 4.03
C GLY A 69 -6.71 6.92 2.61
N ILE A 70 -7.84 7.59 2.39
CA ILE A 70 -8.45 7.74 1.08
C ILE A 70 -8.70 9.21 0.87
N LEU A 71 -8.04 9.77 -0.14
CA LEU A 71 -8.16 11.16 -0.55
C LEU A 71 -9.04 11.18 -1.79
N THR A 72 -10.33 11.43 -1.57
CA THR A 72 -11.32 11.50 -2.63
C THR A 72 -11.40 12.90 -3.20
N MET A 73 -11.58 12.98 -4.52
CA MET A 73 -12.12 14.16 -5.20
C MET A 73 -13.62 14.33 -4.84
N PRO A 74 -14.31 15.41 -5.26
CA PRO A 74 -15.68 15.72 -4.80
C PRO A 74 -16.73 14.64 -5.06
N GLU A 75 -16.45 13.70 -5.96
CA GLU A 75 -17.37 12.62 -6.30
C GLU A 75 -17.31 11.47 -5.29
N PRO A 76 -18.46 10.95 -4.85
CA PRO A 76 -18.51 9.82 -3.95
C PRO A 76 -17.95 8.56 -4.62
N LEU A 77 -17.06 7.86 -3.91
CA LEU A 77 -16.57 6.56 -4.32
C LEU A 77 -17.65 5.50 -4.05
N ASP A 78 -18.03 4.74 -5.07
CA ASP A 78 -18.90 3.59 -4.87
C ASP A 78 -18.15 2.43 -4.19
N GLU A 79 -18.93 1.49 -3.63
CA GLU A 79 -18.39 0.34 -2.89
C GLU A 79 -17.51 -0.55 -3.77
N SER A 80 -17.86 -0.75 -5.04
CA SER A 80 -17.09 -1.61 -5.94
C SER A 80 -15.70 -1.04 -6.26
N LYS A 81 -15.61 0.28 -6.45
CA LYS A 81 -14.34 0.99 -6.62
C LYS A 81 -13.54 0.99 -5.32
N MET A 82 -14.21 1.12 -4.18
CA MET A 82 -13.55 1.03 -2.87
C MET A 82 -12.87 -0.32 -2.67
N GLU A 83 -13.60 -1.41 -2.93
CA GLU A 83 -13.08 -2.78 -2.84
C GLU A 83 -11.89 -2.98 -3.78
N SER A 84 -12.03 -2.56 -5.05
CA SER A 84 -10.94 -2.64 -6.02
C SER A 84 -9.68 -1.89 -5.58
N LEU A 85 -9.82 -0.68 -5.01
CA LEU A 85 -8.67 0.06 -4.49
C LEU A 85 -7.99 -0.64 -3.32
N ILE A 86 -8.78 -1.20 -2.40
CA ILE A 86 -8.25 -1.95 -1.25
C ILE A 86 -7.51 -3.19 -1.71
N ASP A 87 -8.05 -3.92 -2.69
CA ASP A 87 -7.44 -5.13 -3.25
C ASP A 87 -6.10 -4.83 -3.92
N GLU A 88 -6.02 -3.76 -4.72
CA GLU A 88 -4.78 -3.33 -5.36
C GLU A 88 -3.73 -2.85 -4.32
N CYS A 89 -4.17 -2.14 -3.28
CA CYS A 89 -3.30 -1.82 -2.14
C CYS A 89 -2.79 -3.09 -1.44
N ASN A 90 -3.63 -4.11 -1.26
CA ASN A 90 -3.24 -5.36 -0.60
C ASN A 90 -2.25 -6.17 -1.46
N LEU A 91 -2.45 -6.18 -2.78
CA LEU A 91 -1.52 -6.81 -3.71
C LEU A 91 -0.12 -6.19 -3.58
N MET A 92 -0.06 -4.85 -3.61
CA MET A 92 1.20 -4.13 -3.43
C MET A 92 1.81 -4.35 -2.04
N SER A 93 1.01 -4.35 -0.98
CA SER A 93 1.52 -4.57 0.38
C SER A 93 2.12 -5.96 0.54
N LYS A 94 1.53 -7.00 -0.09
CA LYS A 94 2.07 -8.37 -0.11
C LYS A 94 3.40 -8.45 -0.83
N ILE A 95 3.59 -7.74 -1.94
CA ILE A 95 4.89 -7.66 -2.64
C ILE A 95 5.94 -7.02 -1.72
N ILE A 96 5.62 -5.90 -1.07
CA ILE A 96 6.54 -5.23 -0.14
C ILE A 96 6.87 -6.15 1.04
N ARG A 97 5.87 -6.85 1.60
CA ARG A 97 6.05 -7.82 2.69
C ARG A 97 7.00 -8.93 2.28
N ALA A 98 6.86 -9.46 1.06
CA ALA A 98 7.76 -10.49 0.53
C ALA A 98 9.20 -9.99 0.42
N ASN A 99 9.41 -8.74 -0.02
CA ASN A 99 10.73 -8.13 -0.08
C ASN A 99 11.35 -7.95 1.31
N ILE A 100 10.56 -7.49 2.29
CA ILE A 100 11.01 -7.37 3.69
C ILE A 100 11.37 -8.74 4.26
N ASN A 101 10.55 -9.77 4.02
CA ASN A 101 10.83 -11.13 4.46
C ASN A 101 12.12 -11.68 3.85
N SER A 102 12.31 -11.47 2.55
CA SER A 102 13.54 -11.89 1.86
C SER A 102 14.76 -11.21 2.47
N TYR A 103 14.68 -9.91 2.77
CA TYR A 103 15.74 -9.21 3.48
C TYR A 103 16.01 -9.81 4.86
N LEU A 104 14.98 -9.97 5.70
CA LEU A 104 15.14 -10.46 7.07
C LEU A 104 15.68 -11.89 7.16
N VAL A 105 15.28 -12.77 6.23
CA VAL A 105 15.81 -14.15 6.17
C VAL A 105 17.28 -14.17 5.75
N ASN A 106 17.67 -13.29 4.83
CA ASN A 106 19.06 -13.21 4.33
C ASN A 106 19.98 -12.35 5.20
N SER A 107 19.45 -11.64 6.21
CA SER A 107 20.21 -10.77 7.11
C SER A 107 20.78 -11.50 8.33
N VAL A 108 20.53 -12.81 8.44
CA VAL A 108 21.00 -13.70 9.53
C VAL A 108 22.20 -14.51 9.08
#